data_AF-A0A1E7HGE8-F1
#
_entry.id   AF-A0A1E7HGE8-F1
#
_cell.length_a   1.000
_cell.length_b   1.000
_cell.length_c   1.000
_cell.angle_alpha   90.00
_cell.angle_beta   90.00
_cell.angle_gamma   90.00
#
_symmetry.space_group_name_H-M   'P 1'
#
loop_
_entity.id
_entity.type
_entity.pdbx_description
1 polymer ?
#
loop_
_entity_poly.entity_id
_entity_poly.type
_entity_poly.pdbx_seq_one_letter_code
_entity_poly.pdbx_strand_id
1 'polypeptide(L)'
;LIRNWSDEGTRNSQRDRIIQENILGKKTRSRAIDVYKEAFVPRFLRGDPPEAWKILRSLEDRDMSIDILRPIYYWITARGEPLLYDFVVDEILTKSNSMDLSVRVDETTVWIAGKLFECRKSWSQSVTIRVAQGLLAALRDFGILEGTLRKKIAPVYLPVESFAYLCFVMHNLGRSGERLALHPDWRLFLIDSPAVERLFLEAHQNRLLNYEAAGKICRIEFYARNLEEMADVIARKRV
;
A
#
# COMPACT_ATOMS: atom_id res chain seq x y z
N LEU A 1 -3.75 1.42 -15.23
CA LEU A 1 -3.10 2.73 -15.47
C LEU A 1 -1.60 2.60 -15.52
N ILE A 2 -1.00 1.91 -14.55
CA ILE A 2 0.45 1.71 -14.42
C ILE A 2 1.08 1.19 -15.72
N ARG A 3 0.63 0.06 -16.29
CA ARG A 3 1.12 -0.44 -17.61
C ARG A 3 1.05 0.56 -18.78
N ASN A 4 0.15 1.54 -18.70
CA ASN A 4 -0.11 2.51 -19.78
C ASN A 4 0.60 3.85 -19.56
N TRP A 5 1.41 3.97 -18.51
CA TRP A 5 2.24 5.12 -18.22
C TRP A 5 3.70 4.82 -18.55
N SER A 6 4.45 5.80 -19.05
CA SER A 6 5.86 5.64 -19.46
C SER A 6 6.69 6.88 -19.14
N ASP A 7 8.01 6.72 -19.13
CA ASP A 7 8.93 7.86 -19.13
C ASP A 7 8.94 8.59 -20.49
N GLU A 8 8.46 7.92 -21.54
CA GLU A 8 8.34 8.48 -22.88
C GLU A 8 7.12 9.41 -23.00
N GLY A 9 7.37 10.66 -23.38
CA GLY A 9 6.34 11.66 -23.68
C GLY A 9 5.93 12.54 -22.48
N THR A 10 5.26 13.65 -22.78
CA THR A 10 4.82 14.59 -21.74
C THR A 10 3.69 14.01 -20.90
N ARG A 11 3.59 14.43 -19.63
CA ARG A 11 2.47 14.02 -18.74
C ARG A 11 1.10 14.33 -19.36
N ASN A 12 0.98 15.43 -20.10
CA ASN A 12 -0.28 15.83 -20.75
C ASN A 12 -0.62 14.92 -21.93
N SER A 13 0.34 14.61 -22.80
CA SER A 13 0.09 13.71 -23.94
C SER A 13 -0.26 12.29 -23.49
N GLN A 14 0.40 11.78 -22.44
CA GLN A 14 0.07 10.47 -21.87
C GLN A 14 -1.31 10.45 -21.20
N ARG A 15 -1.65 11.51 -20.46
CA ARG A 15 -2.99 11.69 -19.88
C ARG A 15 -4.07 11.68 -20.97
N ASP A 16 -3.86 12.44 -22.03
CA ASP A 16 -4.85 12.59 -23.11
C ASP A 16 -5.06 11.26 -23.83
N ARG A 17 -3.99 10.50 -24.08
CA ARG A 17 -4.06 9.12 -24.60
C ARG A 17 -4.91 8.22 -23.70
N ILE A 18 -4.60 8.16 -22.40
CA ILE A 18 -5.31 7.31 -21.42
C ILE A 18 -6.82 7.62 -21.39
N ILE A 19 -7.19 8.89 -21.51
CA ILE A 19 -8.60 9.33 -21.49
C ILE A 19 -9.28 9.03 -22.84
N GLN A 20 -8.60 9.28 -23.96
CA GLN A 20 -9.13 9.04 -25.30
C GLN A 20 -9.38 7.55 -25.55
N GLU A 21 -8.45 6.70 -25.14
CA GLU A 21 -8.55 5.24 -25.25
C GLU A 21 -9.48 4.62 -24.19
N ASN A 22 -10.04 5.44 -23.29
CA ASN A 22 -10.92 5.02 -22.21
C ASN A 22 -10.38 3.81 -21.41
N ILE A 23 -9.07 3.82 -21.12
CA ILE A 23 -8.38 2.73 -20.43
C ILE A 23 -9.00 2.44 -19.05
N LEU A 24 -9.64 3.44 -18.45
CA LEU A 24 -10.31 3.34 -17.15
C LEU A 24 -11.76 2.81 -17.22
N GLY A 25 -12.30 2.58 -18.41
CA GLY A 25 -13.66 2.10 -18.62
C GLY A 25 -14.73 3.00 -17.98
N LYS A 26 -14.49 4.32 -17.91
CA LYS A 26 -15.42 5.24 -17.23
C LYS A 26 -16.50 5.72 -18.20
N LYS A 27 -17.71 5.87 -17.65
CA LYS A 27 -18.89 6.35 -18.41
C LYS A 27 -18.71 7.76 -18.96
N THR A 28 -17.88 8.59 -18.31
CA THR A 28 -17.63 9.97 -18.75
C THR A 28 -16.14 10.28 -18.73
N ARG A 29 -15.71 11.12 -19.69
CA ARG A 29 -14.32 11.64 -19.74
C ARG A 29 -13.97 12.43 -18.48
N SER A 30 -14.92 13.21 -17.96
CA SER A 30 -14.74 13.95 -16.69
C SER A 30 -14.36 13.02 -15.55
N ARG A 31 -15.04 11.87 -15.40
CA ARG A 31 -14.73 10.92 -14.33
C ARG A 31 -13.36 10.24 -14.52
N ALA A 32 -12.94 10.00 -15.76
CA ALA A 32 -11.58 9.51 -16.03
C ALA A 32 -10.52 10.56 -15.65
N ILE A 33 -10.77 11.84 -15.93
CA ILE A 33 -9.91 12.96 -15.53
C ILE A 33 -9.81 13.05 -14.01
N ASP A 34 -10.93 12.96 -13.29
CA ASP A 34 -10.94 13.00 -11.83
C ASP A 34 -10.09 11.87 -11.23
N VAL A 35 -10.28 10.63 -11.71
CA VAL A 35 -9.49 9.49 -11.23
C VAL A 35 -8.00 9.70 -11.50
N TYR A 36 -7.65 10.23 -12.67
CA TYR A 36 -6.27 10.57 -12.98
C TYR A 36 -5.72 11.64 -12.02
N LYS A 37 -6.43 12.76 -11.84
CA LYS A 37 -5.95 13.91 -11.05
C LYS A 37 -5.96 13.65 -9.55
N GLU A 38 -7.04 13.05 -9.04
CA GLU A 38 -7.31 12.93 -7.61
C GLU A 38 -6.78 11.61 -7.00
N ALA A 39 -6.56 10.57 -7.83
CA ALA A 39 -6.01 9.31 -7.35
C ALA A 39 -4.65 8.99 -7.98
N PHE A 40 -4.53 8.99 -9.31
CA PHE A 40 -3.31 8.50 -9.96
C PHE A 40 -2.10 9.41 -9.70
N VAL A 41 -2.25 10.71 -9.97
CA VAL A 41 -1.15 11.69 -9.81
C VAL A 41 -0.64 11.77 -8.36
N PRO A 42 -1.48 12.01 -7.33
CA PRO A 42 -1.00 12.19 -5.97
C PRO A 42 -0.42 10.92 -5.37
N ARG A 43 -0.90 9.73 -5.76
CA ARG A 43 -0.45 8.46 -5.18
C ARG A 43 0.75 7.86 -5.92
N PHE A 44 0.74 7.87 -7.26
CA PHE A 44 1.70 7.10 -8.05
C PHE A 44 2.75 7.94 -8.78
N LEU A 45 2.53 9.25 -8.98
CA LEU A 45 3.53 10.13 -9.60
C LEU A 45 4.24 11.02 -8.56
N ARG A 46 3.46 11.69 -7.71
CA ARG A 46 3.95 12.68 -6.74
C ARG A 46 3.92 12.19 -5.30
N GLY A 47 3.51 10.95 -5.07
CA GLY A 47 3.40 10.36 -3.75
C GLY A 47 4.77 10.17 -3.10
N ASP A 48 4.76 9.45 -1.97
CA ASP A 48 5.97 9.05 -1.29
C ASP A 48 6.03 7.51 -1.24
N PRO A 49 6.92 6.86 -2.02
CA PRO A 49 7.99 7.47 -2.81
C PRO A 49 7.52 8.13 -4.11
N PRO A 50 8.27 9.11 -4.65
CA PRO A 50 7.94 9.73 -5.93
C PRO A 50 8.06 8.70 -7.06
N GLU A 51 7.26 8.88 -8.11
CA GLU A 51 7.20 7.98 -9.27
C GLU A 51 6.97 6.50 -8.87
N ALA A 52 6.19 6.26 -7.80
CA ALA A 52 5.83 4.94 -7.30
C ALA A 52 5.16 4.03 -8.35
N TRP A 53 4.68 4.58 -9.46
CA TRP A 53 4.22 3.75 -10.58
C TRP A 53 5.30 2.79 -11.11
N LYS A 54 6.59 3.14 -11.02
CA LYS A 54 7.71 2.27 -11.43
C LYS A 54 7.83 1.04 -10.53
N ILE A 55 7.54 1.20 -9.24
CA ILE A 55 7.55 0.11 -8.26
C ILE A 55 6.51 -0.95 -8.61
N LEU A 56 5.33 -0.53 -9.07
CA LEU A 56 4.28 -1.45 -9.48
C LEU A 56 4.50 -1.99 -10.89
N ARG A 57 5.05 -1.16 -11.80
CA ARG A 57 5.24 -1.54 -13.20
C ARG A 57 6.13 -2.76 -13.35
N SER A 58 7.25 -2.82 -12.64
CA SER A 58 8.17 -3.96 -12.72
C SER A 58 7.47 -5.30 -12.36
N LEU A 59 6.48 -5.29 -11.47
CA LEU A 59 5.69 -6.49 -11.15
C LEU A 59 4.53 -6.71 -12.12
N GLU A 60 3.85 -5.63 -12.53
CA GLU A 60 2.77 -5.73 -13.50
C GLU A 60 3.27 -6.26 -14.85
N ASP A 61 4.45 -5.86 -15.31
CA ASP A 61 5.03 -6.31 -16.58
C ASP A 61 5.40 -7.81 -16.56
N ARG A 62 5.38 -8.46 -15.38
CA ARG A 62 5.58 -9.92 -15.17
C ARG A 62 4.30 -10.70 -14.86
N ASP A 63 3.12 -10.07 -15.04
CA ASP A 63 1.81 -10.68 -14.77
C ASP A 63 1.72 -11.33 -13.37
N MET A 64 2.29 -10.65 -12.38
CA MET A 64 2.18 -11.05 -10.97
C MET A 64 0.72 -11.08 -10.53
N SER A 65 0.36 -12.05 -9.65
CA SER A 65 -1.01 -12.19 -9.19
C SER A 65 -1.48 -10.95 -8.42
N ILE A 66 -2.79 -10.72 -8.44
CA ILE A 66 -3.38 -9.61 -7.68
C ILE A 66 -3.11 -9.73 -6.18
N ASP A 67 -2.95 -10.95 -5.64
CA ASP A 67 -2.65 -11.14 -4.23
C ASP A 67 -1.25 -10.65 -3.84
N ILE A 68 -0.29 -10.69 -4.76
CA ILE A 68 1.05 -10.12 -4.56
C ILE A 68 1.05 -8.60 -4.80
N LEU A 69 0.28 -8.14 -5.79
CA LEU A 69 0.22 -6.72 -6.16
C LEU A 69 -0.57 -5.88 -5.15
N ARG A 70 -1.65 -6.43 -4.57
CA ARG A 70 -2.59 -5.71 -3.70
C ARG A 70 -1.91 -5.10 -2.47
N PRO A 71 -1.04 -5.80 -1.71
CA PRO A 71 -0.27 -5.21 -0.61
C PRO A 71 0.61 -4.02 -1.01
N ILE A 72 1.18 -4.06 -2.23
CA ILE A 72 2.10 -3.01 -2.73
C ILE A 72 1.29 -1.79 -3.17
N TYR A 73 0.19 -2.02 -3.88
CA TYR A 73 -0.80 -0.99 -4.19
C TYR A 73 -1.32 -0.30 -2.93
N TYR A 74 -1.62 -1.09 -1.89
CA TYR A 74 -2.06 -0.61 -0.59
C TYR A 74 -0.99 0.27 0.07
N TRP A 75 0.24 -0.23 0.17
CA TRP A 75 1.36 0.51 0.76
C TRP A 75 1.59 1.88 0.11
N ILE A 76 1.62 1.93 -1.23
CA ILE A 76 1.76 3.19 -1.99
C ILE A 76 0.56 4.11 -1.73
N THR A 77 -0.65 3.57 -1.73
CA THR A 77 -1.88 4.36 -1.52
C THR A 77 -1.92 4.94 -0.12
N ALA A 78 -1.60 4.17 0.91
CA ALA A 78 -1.58 4.62 2.30
C ALA A 78 -0.54 5.74 2.49
N ARG A 79 0.68 5.59 1.97
CA ARG A 79 1.70 6.65 2.06
C ARG A 79 1.33 7.91 1.27
N GLY A 80 0.59 7.78 0.18
CA GLY A 80 0.04 8.91 -0.58
C GLY A 80 -1.18 9.59 0.06
N GLU A 81 -1.79 8.97 1.07
CA GLU A 81 -3.01 9.46 1.73
C GLU A 81 -2.85 9.45 3.26
N PRO A 82 -2.38 10.56 3.87
CA PRO A 82 -2.09 10.62 5.30
C PRO A 82 -3.26 10.22 6.19
N LEU A 83 -4.50 10.61 5.84
CA LEU A 83 -5.69 10.23 6.61
C LEU A 83 -5.91 8.70 6.62
N LEU A 84 -5.61 8.01 5.52
CA LEU A 84 -5.70 6.54 5.45
C LEU A 84 -4.60 5.89 6.28
N TYR A 85 -3.37 6.39 6.17
CA TYR A 85 -2.23 5.91 6.95
C TYR A 85 -2.51 6.03 8.45
N ASP A 86 -2.87 7.24 8.91
CA ASP A 86 -3.15 7.54 10.31
C ASP A 86 -4.32 6.69 10.82
N PHE A 87 -5.37 6.52 10.03
CA PHE A 87 -6.51 5.70 10.45
C PHE A 87 -6.10 4.25 10.72
N VAL A 88 -5.23 3.69 9.89
CA VAL A 88 -4.76 2.31 10.09
C VAL A 88 -3.87 2.20 11.31
N VAL A 89 -2.89 3.10 11.42
CA VAL A 89 -1.87 3.02 12.47
C VAL A 89 -2.43 3.39 13.85
N ASP A 90 -3.34 4.35 13.92
CA ASP A 90 -3.88 4.85 15.19
C ASP A 90 -5.11 4.04 15.63
N GLU A 91 -6.05 3.78 14.73
CA GLU A 91 -7.35 3.19 15.07
C GLU A 91 -7.40 1.67 14.78
N ILE A 92 -7.11 1.26 13.54
CA ILE A 92 -7.28 -0.15 13.14
C ILE A 92 -6.31 -1.07 13.87
N LEU A 93 -5.04 -0.68 14.00
CA LEU A 93 -4.04 -1.45 14.73
C LEU A 93 -4.36 -1.56 16.23
N THR A 94 -4.88 -0.49 16.83
CA THR A 94 -5.34 -0.55 18.23
C THR A 94 -6.50 -1.54 18.35
N LYS A 95 -7.45 -1.47 17.42
CA LYS A 95 -8.64 -2.32 17.42
C LYS A 95 -8.34 -3.79 17.09
N SER A 96 -7.30 -4.08 16.31
CA SER A 96 -6.88 -5.47 16.00
C SER A 96 -6.39 -6.23 17.23
N ASN A 97 -6.00 -5.51 18.29
CA ASN A 97 -5.62 -6.10 19.58
C ASN A 97 -6.78 -6.21 20.57
N SER A 98 -8.01 -5.86 20.16
CA SER A 98 -9.21 -5.90 20.99
C SER A 98 -10.09 -7.12 20.68
N MET A 99 -11.04 -7.43 21.56
CA MET A 99 -12.01 -8.51 21.32
C MET A 99 -13.05 -8.15 20.24
N ASP A 100 -13.38 -6.88 20.07
CA ASP A 100 -14.33 -6.42 19.06
C ASP A 100 -13.60 -5.91 17.81
N LEU A 101 -13.51 -6.77 16.81
CA LEU A 101 -12.88 -6.46 15.53
C LEU A 101 -13.81 -5.67 14.58
N SER A 102 -15.03 -5.32 14.97
CA SER A 102 -15.97 -4.60 14.11
C SER A 102 -15.53 -3.15 13.87
N VAL A 103 -15.64 -2.66 12.64
CA VAL A 103 -15.27 -1.28 12.29
C VAL A 103 -16.49 -0.59 11.70
N ARG A 104 -17.00 0.43 12.41
CA ARG A 104 -18.27 1.07 12.08
C ARG A 104 -18.07 2.49 11.54
N VAL A 105 -19.03 2.93 10.72
CA VAL A 105 -18.97 4.24 10.07
C VAL A 105 -19.06 5.38 11.09
N ASP A 106 -19.95 5.26 12.08
CA ASP A 106 -20.12 6.24 13.15
C ASP A 106 -18.84 6.42 13.98
N GLU A 107 -18.22 5.33 14.43
CA GLU A 107 -16.91 5.35 15.12
C GLU A 107 -15.84 6.03 14.24
N THR A 108 -15.79 5.65 12.96
CA THR A 108 -14.84 6.25 12.00
C THR A 108 -15.09 7.75 11.83
N THR A 109 -16.35 8.21 11.81
CA THR A 109 -16.65 9.65 11.70
C THR A 109 -16.22 10.43 12.94
N VAL A 110 -16.34 9.84 14.12
CA VAL A 110 -15.85 10.44 15.38
C VAL A 110 -14.34 10.57 15.35
N TRP A 111 -13.63 9.52 14.92
CA TRP A 111 -12.18 9.55 14.77
C TRP A 111 -11.73 10.63 13.79
N ILE A 112 -12.35 10.73 12.60
CA ILE A 112 -12.03 11.77 11.60
C ILE A 112 -12.26 13.17 12.19
N ALA A 113 -13.39 13.38 12.88
CA ALA A 113 -13.69 14.67 13.50
C ALA A 113 -12.64 15.07 14.54
N GLY A 114 -12.15 14.11 15.34
CA GLY A 114 -11.04 14.31 16.29
C GLY A 114 -9.75 14.74 15.59
N LYS A 115 -9.34 14.02 14.53
CA LYS A 115 -8.14 14.37 13.73
C LYS A 115 -8.24 15.74 13.07
N LEU A 116 -9.41 16.10 12.55
CA LEU A 116 -9.63 17.42 11.95
C LEU A 116 -9.55 18.53 13.00
N PHE A 117 -10.08 18.28 14.20
CA PHE A 117 -10.02 19.24 15.31
C PHE A 117 -8.57 19.52 15.73
N GLU A 118 -7.71 18.50 15.84
CA GLU A 118 -6.26 18.65 16.09
C GLU A 118 -5.60 19.55 15.03
N CYS A 119 -6.05 19.44 13.78
CA CYS A 119 -5.58 20.24 12.65
C CYS A 119 -6.25 21.62 12.51
N ARG A 120 -7.11 22.04 13.46
CA ARG A 120 -7.92 23.26 13.40
C ARG A 120 -8.77 23.37 12.13
N LYS A 121 -9.25 22.23 11.63
CA LYS A 121 -10.14 22.13 10.46
C LYS A 121 -11.47 21.54 10.88
N SER A 122 -12.48 21.76 10.05
CA SER A 122 -13.78 21.12 10.20
C SER A 122 -14.36 20.81 8.82
N TRP A 123 -15.06 19.68 8.76
CA TRP A 123 -15.87 19.29 7.61
C TRP A 123 -17.33 19.25 8.02
N SER A 124 -18.23 19.39 7.03
CA SER A 124 -19.64 19.11 7.26
C SER A 124 -19.84 17.63 7.59
N GLN A 125 -20.89 17.31 8.33
CA GLN A 125 -21.24 15.92 8.67
C GLN A 125 -21.34 15.03 7.42
N SER A 126 -21.92 15.55 6.34
CA SER A 126 -22.08 14.82 5.08
C SER A 126 -20.75 14.49 4.39
N VAL A 127 -19.76 15.39 4.48
CA VAL A 127 -18.41 15.14 3.96
C VAL A 127 -17.69 14.11 4.84
N THR A 128 -17.75 14.26 6.16
CA THR A 128 -17.14 13.31 7.11
C THR A 128 -17.68 11.89 6.93
N ILE A 129 -18.99 11.72 6.82
CA ILE A 129 -19.63 10.41 6.57
C ILE A 129 -19.14 9.82 5.24
N ARG A 130 -19.08 10.63 4.18
CA ARG A 130 -18.63 10.17 2.86
C ARG A 130 -17.18 9.70 2.89
N VAL A 131 -16.29 10.44 3.57
CA VAL A 131 -14.88 10.07 3.70
C VAL A 131 -14.73 8.82 4.56
N ALA A 132 -15.46 8.70 5.68
CA ALA A 132 -15.46 7.50 6.50
C ALA A 132 -15.87 6.25 5.69
N GLN A 133 -16.97 6.34 4.94
CA GLN A 133 -17.39 5.24 4.05
C GLN A 133 -16.33 4.91 2.99
N GLY A 134 -15.67 5.93 2.45
CA GLY A 134 -14.57 5.78 1.49
C GLY A 134 -13.35 5.06 2.08
N LEU A 135 -12.90 5.46 3.27
CA LEU A 135 -11.79 4.80 3.98
C LEU A 135 -12.10 3.32 4.23
N LEU A 136 -13.29 3.03 4.76
CA LEU A 136 -13.69 1.66 5.06
C LEU A 136 -13.87 0.80 3.79
N ALA A 137 -14.33 1.40 2.68
CA ALA A 137 -14.39 0.72 1.40
C ALA A 137 -12.99 0.44 0.84
N ALA A 138 -12.08 1.41 0.90
CA ALA A 138 -10.69 1.25 0.45
C ALA A 138 -9.97 0.15 1.24
N LEU A 139 -10.06 0.17 2.57
CA LEU A 139 -9.44 -0.87 3.41
C LEU A 139 -10.03 -2.26 3.16
N ARG A 140 -11.31 -2.35 2.83
CA ARG A 140 -11.92 -3.62 2.39
C ARG A 140 -11.34 -4.07 1.05
N ASP A 141 -11.24 -3.18 0.08
CA ASP A 141 -10.73 -3.50 -1.26
C ASP A 141 -9.26 -3.92 -1.22
N PHE A 142 -8.49 -3.41 -0.25
CA PHE A 142 -7.12 -3.83 0.02
C PHE A 142 -6.99 -5.08 0.90
N GLY A 143 -8.09 -5.58 1.47
CA GLY A 143 -8.10 -6.80 2.29
C GLY A 143 -7.68 -6.60 3.75
N ILE A 144 -7.60 -5.35 4.23
CA ILE A 144 -7.38 -5.04 5.66
C ILE A 144 -8.68 -5.22 6.45
N LEU A 145 -9.82 -4.90 5.81
CA LEU A 145 -11.15 -5.19 6.34
C LEU A 145 -11.85 -6.23 5.47
N GLU A 146 -12.81 -6.94 6.05
CA GLU A 146 -13.73 -7.80 5.32
C GLU A 146 -15.19 -7.49 5.67
N GLY A 147 -16.11 -7.94 4.81
CA GLY A 147 -17.55 -7.73 4.97
C GLY A 147 -18.12 -6.53 4.19
N THR A 148 -19.40 -6.64 3.83
CA THR A 148 -20.13 -5.64 3.04
C THR A 148 -20.88 -4.65 3.93
N LEU A 149 -21.89 -5.14 4.66
CA LEU A 149 -22.73 -4.32 5.54
C LEU A 149 -22.07 -4.07 6.90
N ARG A 150 -21.52 -5.11 7.51
CA ARG A 150 -20.77 -5.04 8.77
C ARG A 150 -19.32 -5.34 8.44
N LYS A 151 -18.45 -4.33 8.58
CA LYS A 151 -17.03 -4.49 8.35
C LYS A 151 -16.35 -4.92 9.64
N LYS A 152 -15.36 -5.79 9.51
CA LYS A 152 -14.47 -6.17 10.61
C LYS A 152 -13.05 -6.31 10.08
N ILE A 153 -12.08 -6.28 10.98
CA ILE A 153 -10.67 -6.51 10.64
C ILE A 153 -10.51 -7.91 10.07
N ALA A 154 -9.89 -8.01 8.89
CA ALA A 154 -9.64 -9.27 8.22
C ALA A 154 -8.46 -10.00 8.88
N PRO A 155 -8.35 -11.34 8.72
CA PRO A 155 -7.16 -12.06 9.12
C PRO A 155 -5.91 -11.47 8.48
N VAL A 156 -4.87 -11.25 9.28
CA VAL A 156 -3.62 -10.63 8.82
C VAL A 156 -2.91 -11.57 7.85
N TYR A 157 -2.71 -11.09 6.63
CA TYR A 157 -2.02 -11.84 5.58
C TYR A 157 -1.21 -10.90 4.69
N LEU A 158 0.11 -11.11 4.68
CA LEU A 158 1.05 -10.45 3.77
C LEU A 158 1.87 -11.55 3.08
N PRO A 159 1.69 -11.79 1.77
CA PRO A 159 2.52 -12.75 1.03
C PRO A 159 4.00 -12.43 1.19
N VAL A 160 4.82 -13.46 1.39
CA VAL A 160 6.28 -13.31 1.57
C VAL A 160 6.94 -12.67 0.34
N GLU A 161 6.39 -12.89 -0.86
CA GLU A 161 6.79 -12.24 -2.09
C GLU A 161 6.60 -10.71 -2.03
N SER A 162 5.41 -10.27 -1.59
CA SER A 162 5.09 -8.85 -1.40
C SER A 162 5.96 -8.24 -0.30
N PHE A 163 6.15 -8.97 0.80
CA PHE A 163 7.02 -8.56 1.90
C PHE A 163 8.46 -8.33 1.41
N ALA A 164 9.06 -9.32 0.75
CA ALA A 164 10.43 -9.21 0.24
C ALA A 164 10.57 -8.07 -0.77
N TYR A 165 9.57 -7.86 -1.63
CA TYR A 165 9.56 -6.74 -2.55
C TYR A 165 9.52 -5.38 -1.83
N LEU A 166 8.64 -5.24 -0.84
CA LEU A 166 8.54 -4.02 -0.03
C LEU A 166 9.84 -3.77 0.75
N CYS A 167 10.47 -4.82 1.28
CA CYS A 167 11.80 -4.73 1.89
C CYS A 167 12.81 -4.13 0.92
N PHE A 168 12.85 -4.62 -0.33
CA PHE A 168 13.76 -4.12 -1.36
C PHE A 168 13.46 -2.67 -1.74
N VAL A 169 12.18 -2.31 -1.87
CA VAL A 169 11.75 -0.93 -2.14
C VAL A 169 12.20 0.00 -1.02
N MET A 170 11.91 -0.33 0.24
CA MET A 170 12.33 0.47 1.40
C MET A 170 13.86 0.52 1.52
N HIS A 171 14.56 -0.53 1.10
CA HIS A 171 16.01 -0.56 1.04
C HIS A 171 16.58 0.47 0.06
N ASN A 172 16.02 0.54 -1.15
CA ASN A 172 16.39 1.55 -2.13
C ASN A 172 16.05 2.98 -1.68
N LEU A 173 15.10 3.13 -0.75
CA LEU A 173 14.80 4.39 -0.07
C LEU A 173 15.72 4.70 1.12
N GLY A 174 16.78 3.91 1.32
CA GLY A 174 17.84 4.12 2.31
C GLY A 174 17.59 3.46 3.67
N ARG A 175 16.68 2.48 3.77
CA ARG A 175 16.42 1.72 5.00
C ARG A 175 17.18 0.39 5.00
N SER A 176 18.00 0.11 6.00
CA SER A 176 18.79 -1.13 6.05
C SER A 176 18.82 -1.74 7.45
N GLY A 177 19.11 -3.04 7.50
CA GLY A 177 19.26 -3.81 8.73
C GLY A 177 18.08 -3.61 9.70
N GLU A 178 18.40 -3.24 10.94
CA GLU A 178 17.40 -3.01 12.00
C GLU A 178 16.36 -1.94 11.61
N ARG A 179 16.76 -0.86 10.91
CA ARG A 179 15.81 0.21 10.50
C ARG A 179 14.78 -0.29 9.50
N LEU A 180 15.13 -1.29 8.70
CA LEU A 180 14.19 -1.93 7.80
C LEU A 180 13.31 -2.92 8.57
N ALA A 181 13.89 -3.69 9.48
CA ALA A 181 13.13 -4.64 10.30
C ALA A 181 12.11 -3.97 11.23
N LEU A 182 12.44 -2.79 11.78
CA LEU A 182 11.57 -2.01 12.67
C LEU A 182 10.84 -0.88 11.94
N HIS A 183 10.74 -0.94 10.61
CA HIS A 183 10.13 0.14 9.84
C HIS A 183 8.65 0.33 10.25
N PRO A 184 8.19 1.58 10.50
CA PRO A 184 6.85 1.83 11.01
C PRO A 184 5.74 1.39 10.06
N ASP A 185 6.01 1.34 8.75
CA ASP A 185 5.03 0.93 7.74
C ASP A 185 4.59 -0.53 7.87
N TRP A 186 5.32 -1.39 8.59
CA TRP A 186 4.84 -2.74 8.86
C TRP A 186 3.52 -2.73 9.63
N ARG A 187 3.26 -1.68 10.41
CA ARG A 187 1.98 -1.45 11.08
C ARG A 187 0.79 -1.30 10.14
N LEU A 188 1.01 -0.89 8.88
CA LEU A 188 -0.05 -0.85 7.87
C LEU A 188 -0.64 -2.24 7.61
N PHE A 189 0.17 -3.28 7.73
CA PHE A 189 -0.25 -4.67 7.54
C PHE A 189 -0.71 -5.33 8.85
N LEU A 190 -0.86 -4.56 9.93
CA LEU A 190 -1.25 -5.05 11.26
C LEU A 190 -0.33 -6.15 11.82
N ILE A 191 0.93 -6.16 11.40
CA ILE A 191 1.95 -7.10 11.87
C ILE A 191 2.86 -6.44 12.90
N ASP A 192 3.25 -7.22 13.91
CA ASP A 192 4.20 -6.84 14.96
C ASP A 192 5.64 -7.26 14.60
N SER A 193 6.62 -6.85 15.41
CA SER A 193 8.03 -7.18 15.16
C SER A 193 8.30 -8.70 15.08
N PRO A 194 7.72 -9.55 15.95
CA PRO A 194 7.82 -11.00 15.80
C PRO A 194 7.28 -11.53 14.46
N ALA A 195 6.15 -11.01 13.96
CA ALA A 195 5.62 -11.39 12.66
C ALA A 195 6.52 -10.93 11.51
N VAL A 196 7.10 -9.73 11.61
CA VAL A 196 8.08 -9.23 10.63
C VAL A 196 9.32 -10.12 10.60
N GLU A 197 9.84 -10.54 11.75
CA GLU A 197 10.98 -11.46 11.84
C GLU A 197 10.66 -12.83 11.19
N ARG A 198 9.47 -13.38 11.45
CA ARG A 198 9.02 -14.61 10.78
C ARG A 198 8.98 -14.46 9.26
N LEU A 199 8.50 -13.33 8.74
CA LEU A 199 8.49 -13.04 7.31
C LEU A 199 9.90 -12.91 6.71
N PHE A 200 10.86 -12.34 7.46
CA PHE A 200 12.26 -12.34 7.03
C PHE A 200 12.86 -13.75 6.96
N LEU A 201 12.60 -14.58 7.97
CA LEU A 201 13.05 -15.98 7.98
C LEU A 201 12.42 -16.76 6.82
N GLU A 202 11.13 -16.57 6.56
CA GLU A 202 10.43 -17.19 5.44
C GLU A 202 10.98 -16.70 4.09
N ALA A 203 11.22 -15.39 3.94
CA ALA A 203 11.82 -14.81 2.74
C ALA A 203 13.23 -15.34 2.48
N HIS A 204 14.00 -15.57 3.56
CA HIS A 204 15.32 -16.18 3.49
C HIS A 204 15.27 -17.64 3.03
N GLN A 205 14.42 -18.45 3.66
CA GLN A 205 14.21 -19.85 3.25
C GLN A 205 13.77 -19.96 1.79
N ASN A 206 12.94 -19.02 1.35
CA ASN A 206 12.44 -18.93 -0.02
C ASN A 206 13.42 -18.31 -1.02
N ARG A 207 14.65 -17.98 -0.61
CA ARG A 207 15.69 -17.37 -1.46
C ARG A 207 15.21 -16.09 -2.16
N LEU A 208 14.41 -15.29 -1.46
CA LEU A 208 13.99 -13.95 -1.92
C LEU A 208 14.98 -12.87 -1.45
N LEU A 209 15.63 -13.10 -0.31
CA LEU A 209 16.69 -12.27 0.27
C LEU A 209 17.57 -13.13 1.19
N ASN A 210 18.73 -12.63 1.61
CA ASN A 210 19.47 -13.16 2.75
C ASN A 210 19.12 -12.39 4.01
N TYR A 211 18.83 -13.12 5.10
CA TYR A 211 18.56 -12.53 6.40
C TYR A 211 19.41 -13.22 7.47
N GLU A 212 20.20 -12.43 8.18
CA GLU A 212 20.98 -12.88 9.34
C GLU A 212 20.73 -11.94 10.52
N ALA A 213 20.36 -12.49 11.66
CA ALA A 213 20.14 -11.75 12.89
C ALA A 213 20.96 -12.34 14.04
N ALA A 214 21.71 -11.49 14.73
CA ALA A 214 22.46 -11.83 15.94
C ALA A 214 22.30 -10.70 16.96
N GLY A 215 21.42 -10.90 17.94
CA GLY A 215 21.07 -9.87 18.92
C GLY A 215 20.45 -8.64 18.23
N LYS A 216 21.12 -7.49 18.33
CA LYS A 216 20.68 -6.24 17.66
C LYS A 216 21.26 -6.05 16.26
N ILE A 217 22.16 -6.92 15.83
CA ILE A 217 22.76 -6.84 14.50
C ILE A 217 21.86 -7.61 13.54
N CYS A 218 21.36 -6.89 12.53
CA CYS A 218 20.51 -7.43 11.48
C CYS A 218 21.15 -7.10 10.12
N ARG A 219 21.45 -8.14 9.34
CA ARG A 219 21.98 -8.04 7.98
C ARG A 219 20.92 -8.55 7.01
N ILE A 220 20.56 -7.71 6.05
CA ILE A 220 19.59 -8.00 5.00
C ILE A 220 20.29 -7.74 3.67
N GLU A 221 20.40 -8.75 2.83
CA GLU A 221 20.98 -8.62 1.49
C GLU A 221 20.00 -9.12 0.43
N PHE A 222 19.98 -8.45 -0.72
CA PHE A 222 19.07 -8.79 -1.81
C PHE A 222 19.85 -9.39 -2.98
N TYR A 223 19.24 -10.32 -3.69
CA TYR A 223 19.80 -10.91 -4.91
C TYR A 223 19.61 -10.02 -6.16
N ALA A 224 19.02 -8.84 -5.97
CA ALA A 224 18.66 -7.89 -7.02
C ALA A 224 19.31 -6.52 -6.78
N ARG A 225 19.62 -5.82 -7.86
CA ARG A 225 20.21 -4.47 -7.86
C ARG A 225 19.22 -3.36 -8.21
N ASN A 226 18.10 -3.72 -8.82
CA ASN A 226 17.05 -2.79 -9.23
C ASN A 226 15.66 -3.45 -9.14
N LEU A 227 14.60 -2.66 -9.35
CA LEU A 227 13.21 -3.12 -9.22
C LEU A 227 12.86 -4.24 -10.21
N GLU A 228 13.44 -4.21 -11.41
CA GLU A 228 13.22 -5.24 -12.44
C GLU A 228 13.82 -6.57 -12.00
N GLU A 229 15.08 -6.57 -11.58
CA GLU A 229 15.75 -7.78 -11.07
C GLU A 229 15.04 -8.35 -9.84
N MET A 230 14.53 -7.50 -8.94
CA MET A 230 13.79 -7.98 -7.77
C MET A 230 12.45 -8.59 -8.17
N ALA A 231 11.76 -7.99 -9.15
CA ALA A 231 10.55 -8.56 -9.70
C ALA A 231 10.81 -9.91 -10.39
N ASP A 232 11.97 -10.08 -11.05
CA ASP A 232 12.41 -11.38 -11.61
C ASP A 232 12.66 -12.43 -10.52
N VAL A 233 13.33 -12.05 -9.41
CA VAL A 233 13.56 -12.95 -8.27
C VAL A 233 12.23 -13.48 -7.72
N ILE A 234 11.25 -12.60 -7.56
CA ILE A 234 9.92 -12.97 -7.06
C ILE A 234 9.17 -13.83 -8.08
N ALA A 235 9.22 -13.49 -9.37
CA ALA A 235 8.50 -14.21 -10.42
C ALA A 235 9.04 -15.64 -10.64
N ARG A 236 10.34 -15.88 -10.46
CA ARG A 236 10.97 -17.19 -10.72
C ARG A 236 10.56 -18.30 -9.75
N LYS A 237 10.05 -17.95 -8.56
CA LYS A 237 9.59 -18.93 -7.56
C LYS A 237 8.22 -19.55 -7.92
N ARG A 238 7.62 -19.17 -9.05
CA ARG A 238 6.34 -19.73 -9.54
C ARG A 238 6.44 -21.13 -10.19
N VAL A 239 7.59 -21.80 -10.11
CA VAL A 239 7.82 -23.15 -10.69
C VAL A 239 8.16 -24.15 -9.59
#